data_AF-A0A0C9LMY5-F1
#
_entry.id   AF-A0A0C9LMY5-F1
#
_cell.length_a   1.000
_cell.length_b   1.000
_cell.length_c   1.000
_cell.angle_alpha   90.00
_cell.angle_beta   90.00
_cell.angle_gamma   90.00
#
_symmetry.space_group_name_H-M   'P 1'
#
loop_
_entity.id
_entity.type
_entity.pdbx_description
1 polymer ?
#
loop_
_entity_poly.entity_id
_entity_poly.type
_entity_poly.pdbx_seq_one_letter_code
_entity_poly.pdbx_strand_id
1 'polypeptide(L)'
;MFEVNFFGAVNAIKAVLPNFRAKRNGHIIVLTGISGHLGTPGLGLYCASQWAIEGYCDSLAYEVAPFNIRTTIVQPHVEIGVLTNKIVSAPPMGCYGADSNGAPLFRDILSGLLDKLEGRYGEEAVNHASENDHGPSTGDALHQERVATVWAPLAKLLKDRLVAETVYAVAAIGGHDNPPSRHIVGHEGVGSVKEKLKTVSEELEDFVEVSAAVDIGKDDGAAAVIGP
;
A
#
# COMPACT_ATOMS: atom_id res chain seq x y z
N MET A 1 7.39 -6.24 -9.31
CA MET A 1 6.95 -5.29 -8.26
C MET A 1 8.05 -4.29 -7.94
N PHE A 2 9.19 -4.70 -7.38
CA PHE A 2 10.29 -3.78 -7.00
C PHE A 2 10.83 -2.90 -8.14
N GLU A 3 11.04 -3.46 -9.34
CA GLU A 3 11.49 -2.68 -10.51
C GLU A 3 10.65 -1.42 -10.76
N VAL A 4 9.33 -1.55 -10.64
CA VAL A 4 8.39 -0.43 -10.91
C VAL A 4 8.17 0.41 -9.65
N ASN A 5 7.75 -0.22 -8.56
CA ASN A 5 7.29 0.50 -7.37
C ASN A 5 8.44 1.13 -6.57
N PHE A 6 9.62 0.51 -6.61
CA PHE A 6 10.78 0.98 -5.85
C PHE A 6 11.82 1.62 -6.76
N PHE A 7 12.48 0.84 -7.63
CA PHE A 7 13.59 1.36 -8.44
C PHE A 7 13.13 2.45 -9.43
N GLY A 8 11.98 2.27 -10.07
CA GLY A 8 11.37 3.29 -10.92
C GLY A 8 11.11 4.61 -10.17
N ALA A 9 10.50 4.54 -8.99
CA ALA A 9 10.22 5.71 -8.15
C ALA A 9 11.51 6.40 -7.67
N VAL A 10 12.48 5.64 -7.18
CA VAL A 10 13.80 6.16 -6.76
C VAL A 10 14.51 6.86 -7.91
N ASN A 11 14.49 6.27 -9.11
CA ASN A 11 15.12 6.88 -10.29
C ASN A 11 14.44 8.20 -10.69
N ALA A 12 13.10 8.24 -10.67
CA ALA A 12 12.34 9.47 -10.94
C ALA A 12 12.68 10.57 -9.92
N ILE A 13 12.71 10.23 -8.64
CA ILE A 13 13.11 11.14 -7.56
C ILE A 13 14.53 11.68 -7.79
N LYS A 14 15.50 10.79 -8.00
CA LYS A 14 16.90 11.18 -8.22
C LYS A 14 17.07 12.10 -9.43
N ALA A 15 16.28 11.92 -10.48
CA ALA A 15 16.32 12.77 -11.66
C ALA A 15 15.83 14.20 -11.39
N VAL A 16 14.85 14.41 -10.50
CA VAL A 16 14.31 15.75 -10.21
C VAL A 16 15.09 16.50 -9.13
N LEU A 17 15.76 15.79 -8.21
CA LEU A 17 16.46 16.39 -7.07
C LEU A 17 17.50 17.48 -7.43
N PRO A 18 18.32 17.38 -8.49
CA PRO A 18 19.24 18.45 -8.86
C PRO A 18 18.52 19.79 -9.13
N ASN A 19 17.40 19.75 -9.86
CA ASN A 19 16.62 20.93 -10.18
C ASN A 19 15.95 21.54 -8.95
N PHE A 20 15.38 20.70 -8.08
CA PHE A 20 14.74 21.16 -6.85
C PHE A 20 15.77 21.78 -5.89
N ARG A 21 16.95 21.19 -5.76
CA ARG A 21 18.05 21.74 -4.94
C ARG A 21 18.53 23.08 -5.46
N ALA A 22 18.69 23.23 -6.78
CA ALA A 22 19.06 24.50 -7.40
C ALA A 22 18.03 25.61 -7.15
N LYS A 23 16.73 25.27 -7.20
CA LYS A 23 15.63 26.21 -6.92
C LYS A 23 15.38 26.46 -5.44
N ARG A 24 15.96 25.63 -4.55
CA ARG A 24 15.64 25.57 -3.11
C ARG A 24 14.13 25.53 -2.85
N ASN A 25 13.43 24.78 -3.68
CA ASN A 25 11.99 24.62 -3.61
C ASN A 25 11.56 23.40 -4.41
N GLY A 26 10.67 22.60 -3.84
CA GLY A 26 10.08 21.45 -4.51
C GLY A 26 9.18 20.65 -3.57
N HIS A 27 8.28 19.87 -4.15
CA HIS A 27 7.43 18.95 -3.40
C HIS A 27 7.37 17.62 -4.17
N ILE A 28 7.87 16.56 -3.53
CA ILE A 28 7.83 15.19 -4.03
C ILE A 28 6.65 14.49 -3.39
N ILE A 29 5.66 14.11 -4.19
CA ILE A 29 4.52 13.33 -3.73
C ILE A 29 4.67 11.91 -4.27
N VAL A 30 4.71 10.94 -3.36
CA VAL A 30 4.82 9.53 -3.71
C VAL A 30 3.50 8.84 -3.38
N LEU A 31 2.87 8.25 -4.39
CA LEU A 31 1.65 7.47 -4.24
C LEU A 31 2.02 6.03 -3.86
N THR A 32 1.59 5.59 -2.69
CA THR A 32 1.76 4.22 -2.21
C THR A 32 0.38 3.62 -1.92
N GLY A 33 0.17 3.04 -0.73
CA GLY A 33 -1.12 2.58 -0.25
C GLY A 33 -1.04 2.22 1.23
N ILE A 34 -2.19 1.99 1.86
CA ILE A 34 -2.24 1.55 3.28
C ILE A 34 -1.51 0.22 3.54
N SER A 35 -1.20 -0.54 2.48
CA SER A 35 -0.30 -1.69 2.50
C SER A 35 1.13 -1.36 2.95
N GLY A 36 1.50 -0.07 3.04
CA GLY A 36 2.71 0.42 3.71
C GLY A 36 2.72 0.21 5.23
N HIS A 37 1.54 -0.05 5.82
CA HIS A 37 1.37 -0.39 7.24
C HIS A 37 0.81 -1.80 7.46
N LEU A 38 0.07 -2.30 6.46
CA LEU A 38 -0.70 -3.54 6.56
C LEU A 38 -0.09 -4.64 5.68
N GLY A 39 0.20 -5.79 6.29
CA GLY A 39 0.50 -7.02 5.57
C GLY A 39 -0.79 -7.71 5.13
N THR A 40 -0.92 -8.01 3.84
CA THR A 40 -2.09 -8.70 3.28
C THR A 40 -1.69 -10.09 2.73
N PRO A 41 -2.35 -11.18 3.15
CA PRO A 41 -2.09 -12.52 2.62
C PRO A 41 -2.17 -12.57 1.09
N GLY A 42 -1.13 -13.14 0.46
CA GLY A 42 -1.00 -13.19 -1.00
C GLY A 42 -0.40 -11.94 -1.65
N LEU A 43 -0.21 -10.84 -0.91
CA LEU A 43 0.39 -9.59 -1.40
C LEU A 43 1.76 -9.28 -0.79
N GLY A 44 2.45 -10.27 -0.20
CA GLY A 44 3.72 -10.05 0.51
C GLY A 44 4.76 -9.23 -0.29
N LEU A 45 4.99 -9.57 -1.57
CA LEU A 45 5.91 -8.82 -2.43
C LEU A 45 5.42 -7.40 -2.77
N TYR A 46 4.10 -7.21 -2.87
CA TYR A 46 3.52 -5.89 -3.11
C TYR A 46 3.69 -5.02 -1.86
N CYS A 47 3.25 -5.50 -0.68
CA CYS A 47 3.45 -4.82 0.61
C CYS A 47 4.93 -4.48 0.84
N ALA A 48 5.84 -5.45 0.67
CA ALA A 48 7.27 -5.21 0.83
C ALA A 48 7.80 -4.10 -0.08
N SER A 49 7.35 -4.04 -1.34
CA SER A 49 7.76 -2.96 -2.26
C SER A 49 7.26 -1.59 -1.84
N GLN A 50 6.07 -1.51 -1.23
CA GLN A 50 5.51 -0.26 -0.69
C GLN A 50 6.29 0.18 0.55
N TRP A 51 6.57 -0.73 1.49
CA TRP A 51 7.39 -0.43 2.67
C TRP A 51 8.78 0.07 2.29
N ALA A 52 9.40 -0.54 1.28
CA ALA A 52 10.72 -0.15 0.81
C ALA A 52 10.76 1.29 0.28
N ILE A 53 9.79 1.69 -0.56
CA ILE A 53 9.76 3.06 -1.09
C ILE A 53 9.40 4.07 -0.01
N GLU A 54 8.54 3.71 0.94
CA GLU A 54 8.19 4.56 2.08
C GLU A 54 9.40 4.80 3.00
N GLY A 55 10.16 3.76 3.36
CA GLY A 55 11.38 3.91 4.16
C GLY A 55 12.47 4.73 3.45
N TYR A 56 12.56 4.61 2.12
CA TYR A 56 13.41 5.48 1.31
C TYR A 56 12.97 6.95 1.40
N CYS A 57 11.67 7.22 1.31
CA CYS A 57 11.11 8.56 1.38
C CYS A 57 11.24 9.19 2.78
N ASP A 58 11.05 8.39 3.83
CA ASP A 58 11.23 8.83 5.23
C ASP A 58 12.68 9.29 5.47
N SER A 59 13.66 8.53 4.97
CA SER A 59 15.08 8.93 5.04
C SER A 59 15.36 10.18 4.20
N LEU A 60 14.87 10.17 2.94
CA LEU A 60 15.07 11.27 2.00
C LEU A 60 14.51 12.60 2.52
N ALA A 61 13.38 12.59 3.23
CA ALA A 61 12.76 13.80 3.76
C ALA A 61 13.73 14.63 4.61
N TYR A 62 14.53 13.98 5.46
CA TYR A 62 15.56 14.65 6.26
C TYR A 62 16.72 15.16 5.42
N GLU A 63 17.15 14.40 4.41
CA GLU A 63 18.26 14.80 3.52
C GLU A 63 17.93 16.03 2.68
N VAL A 64 16.66 16.17 2.25
CA VAL A 64 16.25 17.22 1.32
C VAL A 64 15.66 18.46 2.00
N ALA A 65 15.28 18.35 3.28
CA ALA A 65 14.74 19.47 4.07
C ALA A 65 15.63 20.73 4.09
N PRO A 66 16.98 20.66 4.21
CA PRO A 66 17.85 21.84 4.15
C PRO A 66 17.79 22.61 2.83
N PHE A 67 17.23 22.00 1.77
CA PHE A 67 17.02 22.61 0.46
C PHE A 67 15.58 23.11 0.27
N ASN A 68 14.76 23.13 1.32
CA ASN A 68 13.34 23.52 1.26
C ASN A 68 12.55 22.66 0.24
N ILE A 69 12.88 21.37 0.21
CA ILE A 69 12.17 20.36 -0.57
C ILE A 69 11.32 19.55 0.42
N ARG A 70 10.05 19.37 0.08
CA ARG A 70 9.08 18.61 0.85
C ARG A 70 8.88 17.23 0.22
N THR A 71 8.61 16.24 1.06
CA THR A 71 8.22 14.90 0.62
C THR A 71 6.95 14.49 1.34
N THR A 72 5.95 14.02 0.61
CA THR A 72 4.72 13.45 1.17
C THR A 72 4.44 12.08 0.58
N ILE A 73 4.19 11.11 1.43
CA ILE A 73 3.70 9.77 1.08
C ILE A 73 2.18 9.79 1.18
N VAL A 74 1.49 9.56 0.06
CA VAL A 74 0.01 9.49 0.02
C VAL A 74 -0.41 8.03 -0.06
N GLN A 75 -1.25 7.61 0.87
CA GLN A 75 -1.61 6.22 1.10
C GLN A 75 -3.11 6.00 0.86
N PRO A 76 -3.52 5.76 -0.39
CA PRO A 76 -4.87 5.31 -0.71
C PRO A 76 -5.14 3.87 -0.26
N HIS A 77 -6.41 3.48 -0.32
CA HIS A 77 -6.81 2.08 -0.15
C HIS A 77 -6.21 1.19 -1.26
N VAL A 78 -5.94 -0.08 -0.93
CA VAL A 78 -5.24 -1.03 -1.83
C VAL A 78 -5.94 -1.21 -3.18
N GLU A 79 -7.28 -1.14 -3.19
CA GLU A 79 -8.12 -1.32 -4.37
C GLU A 79 -7.82 -0.30 -5.48
N ILE A 80 -7.43 0.93 -5.12
CA ILE A 80 -7.10 1.96 -6.10
C ILE A 80 -5.89 1.52 -6.92
N GLY A 81 -4.82 1.07 -6.25
CA GLY A 81 -3.63 0.58 -6.92
C GLY A 81 -3.88 -0.69 -7.73
N VAL A 82 -4.68 -1.61 -7.20
CA VAL A 82 -4.95 -2.91 -7.83
C VAL A 82 -5.88 -2.79 -9.04
N LEU A 83 -7.00 -2.08 -8.91
CA LEU A 83 -8.03 -2.04 -9.95
C LEU A 83 -7.71 -1.05 -11.08
N THR A 84 -6.90 -0.02 -10.83
CA THR A 84 -6.54 0.97 -11.86
C THR A 84 -5.34 0.56 -12.71
N ASN A 85 -4.66 -0.53 -12.34
CA ASN A 85 -3.46 -1.04 -13.01
C ASN A 85 -3.67 -2.45 -13.57
N LYS A 86 -2.70 -2.90 -14.35
CA LYS A 86 -2.64 -4.26 -14.87
C LYS A 86 -2.41 -5.25 -13.72
N ILE A 87 -3.35 -6.16 -13.52
CA ILE A 87 -3.25 -7.21 -12.53
C ILE A 87 -2.52 -8.40 -13.16
N VAL A 88 -1.48 -8.89 -12.51
CA VAL A 88 -0.73 -10.08 -12.91
C VAL A 88 -0.87 -11.12 -11.81
N SER A 89 -1.47 -12.27 -12.14
CA SER A 89 -1.67 -13.38 -11.21
C SER A 89 -0.76 -14.55 -11.58
N ALA A 90 -0.06 -15.09 -10.60
CA ALA A 90 0.67 -16.35 -10.76
C ALA A 90 -0.27 -17.55 -10.57
N PRO A 91 0.06 -18.75 -11.06
CA PRO A 91 -0.74 -19.95 -10.79
C PRO A 91 -0.97 -20.15 -9.28
N PRO A 92 -2.18 -20.58 -8.86
CA PRO A 92 -2.42 -20.90 -7.46
C PRO A 92 -1.59 -22.12 -7.05
N MET A 93 -1.16 -22.15 -5.79
CA MET A 93 -0.45 -23.30 -5.23
C MET A 93 -1.37 -24.05 -4.28
N GLY A 94 -1.48 -25.37 -4.44
CA GLY A 94 -2.40 -26.19 -3.64
C GLY A 94 -2.20 -26.07 -2.12
N CYS A 95 -0.97 -25.88 -1.65
CA CYS A 95 -0.67 -25.72 -0.22
C CYS A 95 -1.23 -24.43 0.41
N TYR A 96 -1.60 -23.44 -0.41
CA TYR A 96 -2.26 -22.21 0.03
C TYR A 96 -3.73 -22.16 -0.40
N GLY A 97 -4.28 -23.26 -0.95
CA GLY A 97 -5.69 -23.32 -1.34
C GLY A 97 -6.63 -23.22 -0.14
N ALA A 98 -7.89 -22.87 -0.40
CA ALA A 98 -8.91 -22.73 0.65
C ALA A 98 -9.11 -24.01 1.48
N ASP A 99 -8.87 -25.18 0.88
CA ASP A 99 -8.95 -26.48 1.57
C ASP A 99 -7.88 -26.67 2.64
N SER A 100 -6.72 -26.00 2.51
CA SER A 100 -5.56 -26.15 3.40
C SER A 100 -5.25 -24.89 4.22
N ASN A 101 -5.78 -23.74 3.84
CA ASN A 101 -5.49 -22.45 4.46
C ASN A 101 -6.78 -21.69 4.78
N GLY A 102 -7.07 -21.50 6.07
CA GLY A 102 -8.23 -20.74 6.53
C GLY A 102 -8.09 -19.21 6.45
N ALA A 103 -6.91 -18.70 6.08
CA ALA A 103 -6.72 -17.26 5.92
C ALA A 103 -7.34 -16.78 4.60
N PRO A 104 -8.17 -15.72 4.62
CA PRO A 104 -8.77 -15.19 3.41
C PRO A 104 -7.67 -14.62 2.50
N LEU A 105 -7.48 -15.23 1.33
CA LEU A 105 -6.50 -14.77 0.37
C LEU A 105 -7.03 -13.57 -0.42
N PHE A 106 -6.15 -12.60 -0.65
CA PHE A 106 -6.49 -11.44 -1.49
C PHE A 106 -6.93 -11.84 -2.89
N ARG A 107 -6.45 -12.97 -3.42
CA ARG A 107 -6.86 -13.51 -4.73
C ARG A 107 -8.36 -13.78 -4.78
N ASP A 108 -8.90 -14.46 -3.79
CA ASP A 108 -10.31 -14.87 -3.78
C ASP A 108 -11.23 -13.66 -3.59
N ILE A 109 -10.82 -12.73 -2.72
CA ILE A 109 -11.48 -11.43 -2.53
C ILE A 109 -11.50 -10.66 -3.85
N LEU A 110 -10.36 -10.57 -4.53
CA LEU A 110 -10.24 -9.86 -5.79
C LEU A 110 -11.05 -10.54 -6.91
N SER A 111 -11.06 -11.87 -6.98
CA SER A 111 -11.88 -12.63 -7.94
C SER A 111 -13.34 -12.25 -7.79
N GLY A 112 -13.90 -12.39 -6.58
CA GLY A 112 -15.30 -12.05 -6.32
C GLY A 112 -15.62 -10.56 -6.54
N LEU A 113 -14.65 -9.67 -6.35
CA LEU A 113 -14.81 -8.25 -6.68
C LEU A 113 -14.85 -8.02 -8.19
N LEU A 114 -13.98 -8.65 -8.96
CA LEU A 114 -13.95 -8.56 -10.42
C LEU A 114 -15.25 -9.10 -11.03
N ASP A 115 -15.74 -10.22 -10.54
CA ASP A 115 -17.00 -10.82 -11.01
C ASP A 115 -18.20 -9.90 -10.72
N LYS A 116 -18.23 -9.28 -9.53
CA LYS A 116 -19.26 -8.28 -9.18
C LYS A 116 -19.18 -7.04 -10.05
N LEU A 117 -17.98 -6.58 -10.38
CA LEU A 117 -17.80 -5.44 -11.28
C LEU A 117 -18.31 -5.79 -12.67
N GLU A 118 -17.96 -6.97 -13.20
CA GLU A 118 -18.42 -7.46 -14.50
C GLU A 118 -19.95 -7.63 -14.56
N GLY A 119 -20.56 -8.27 -13.55
CA GLY A 119 -22.01 -8.47 -13.46
C GLY A 119 -22.82 -7.16 -13.38
N ARG A 120 -22.30 -6.13 -12.70
CA ARG A 120 -22.94 -4.80 -12.66
C ARG A 120 -22.93 -4.07 -14.01
N TYR A 121 -22.01 -4.43 -14.91
CA TYR A 121 -22.02 -3.94 -16.30
C TYR A 121 -22.78 -4.86 -17.26
N GLY A 122 -22.96 -6.14 -16.89
CA GLY A 122 -23.79 -7.09 -17.64
C GLY A 122 -25.28 -6.73 -17.63
N GLU A 123 -25.81 -6.17 -16.54
CA GLU A 123 -27.24 -5.81 -16.46
C GLU A 123 -27.64 -4.66 -17.40
N GLU A 124 -26.73 -3.79 -17.83
CA GLU A 124 -27.02 -2.77 -18.87
C GLU A 124 -26.98 -3.35 -20.29
N ALA A 125 -26.48 -4.57 -20.49
CA ALA A 125 -26.31 -5.20 -21.80
C ALA A 125 -27.15 -6.47 -22.05
N VAL A 126 -27.88 -6.98 -21.05
CA VAL A 126 -28.57 -8.28 -21.18
C VAL A 126 -30.08 -8.16 -20.92
N ASN A 127 -30.77 -7.50 -21.85
CA ASN A 127 -32.09 -7.97 -22.27
C ASN A 127 -31.83 -8.91 -23.46
N HIS A 128 -31.92 -10.23 -23.23
CA HIS A 128 -31.70 -11.35 -24.17
C HIS A 128 -30.36 -12.12 -24.01
N ALA A 129 -30.19 -12.87 -22.92
CA ALA A 129 -29.39 -14.10 -22.97
C ALA A 129 -29.90 -15.11 -21.94
N SER A 130 -29.93 -16.38 -22.36
CA SER A 130 -30.35 -17.55 -21.59
C SER A 130 -29.44 -17.80 -20.38
N GLU A 131 -30.03 -18.20 -19.24
CA GLU A 131 -29.41 -18.38 -17.92
C GLU A 131 -28.30 -19.45 -17.80
N ASN A 132 -27.73 -20.00 -18.88
CA ASN A 132 -26.80 -21.14 -18.78
C ASN A 132 -25.55 -21.10 -19.69
N ASP A 133 -25.18 -19.94 -20.25
CA ASP A 133 -23.94 -19.80 -21.04
C ASP A 133 -23.12 -18.60 -20.57
N HIS A 134 -22.52 -18.71 -19.39
CA HIS A 134 -21.54 -17.73 -18.92
C HIS A 134 -20.16 -18.34 -19.11
N GLY A 135 -19.43 -17.84 -20.10
CA GLY A 135 -18.00 -18.12 -20.26
C GLY A 135 -17.21 -17.70 -19.01
N PRO A 136 -15.92 -18.08 -18.91
CA PRO A 136 -15.11 -17.80 -17.74
C PRO A 136 -15.07 -16.29 -17.46
N SER A 137 -15.32 -15.91 -16.21
CA SER A 137 -15.36 -14.51 -15.79
C SER A 137 -13.96 -13.90 -15.73
N THR A 138 -13.90 -12.58 -15.55
CA THR A 138 -12.63 -11.87 -15.29
C THR A 138 -11.98 -12.35 -13.99
N GLY A 139 -12.77 -12.72 -12.97
CA GLY A 139 -12.26 -13.31 -11.73
C GLY A 139 -11.64 -14.68 -11.94
N ASP A 140 -12.28 -15.56 -12.72
CA ASP A 140 -11.78 -16.92 -13.02
C ASP A 140 -10.37 -16.91 -13.61
N ALA A 141 -10.02 -15.86 -14.35
CA ALA A 141 -8.67 -15.69 -14.89
C ALA A 141 -7.58 -15.64 -13.81
N LEU A 142 -7.90 -15.23 -12.58
CA LEU A 142 -6.95 -15.22 -11.46
C LEU A 142 -6.60 -16.63 -10.96
N HIS A 143 -7.37 -17.65 -11.32
CA HIS A 143 -7.23 -19.03 -10.84
C HIS A 143 -6.62 -19.98 -11.88
N GLN A 144 -6.17 -19.46 -13.03
CA GLN A 144 -5.58 -20.28 -14.09
C GLN A 144 -4.26 -20.94 -13.66
N GLU A 145 -3.96 -22.11 -14.25
CA GLU A 145 -2.68 -22.84 -14.04
C GLU A 145 -1.46 -22.17 -14.72
N ARG A 146 -1.64 -21.00 -15.32
CA ARG A 146 -0.60 -20.20 -15.97
C ARG A 146 -0.62 -18.79 -15.42
N VAL A 147 0.46 -18.04 -15.65
CA VAL A 147 0.47 -16.61 -15.34
C VAL A 147 -0.61 -15.93 -16.16
N ALA A 148 -1.55 -15.30 -15.45
CA ALA A 148 -2.66 -14.57 -16.04
C ALA A 148 -2.43 -13.07 -15.91
N THR A 149 -3.01 -12.34 -16.84
CA THR A 149 -2.97 -10.89 -16.89
C THR A 149 -4.39 -10.42 -17.13
N VAL A 150 -4.89 -9.56 -16.26
CA VAL A 150 -6.23 -8.99 -16.39
C VAL A 150 -6.23 -7.50 -16.08
N TRP A 151 -7.22 -6.81 -16.65
CA TRP A 151 -7.58 -5.46 -16.26
C TRP A 151 -8.94 -5.53 -15.61
N ALA A 152 -9.13 -4.79 -14.51
CA ALA A 152 -10.45 -4.72 -13.90
C ALA A 152 -11.44 -4.08 -14.90
N PRO A 153 -12.66 -4.64 -15.05
CA PRO A 153 -13.67 -4.10 -15.95
C PRO A 153 -14.31 -2.86 -15.29
N LEU A 154 -13.58 -1.75 -15.29
CA LEU A 154 -14.02 -0.47 -14.72
C LEU A 154 -14.44 0.48 -15.83
N ALA A 155 -15.75 0.78 -15.96
CA ALA A 155 -16.17 1.91 -16.77
C ALA A 155 -15.60 3.21 -16.21
N LYS A 156 -15.45 4.19 -17.10
CA LYS A 156 -14.80 5.47 -16.82
C LYS A 156 -15.37 6.14 -15.57
N LEU A 157 -16.70 6.15 -15.40
CA LEU A 157 -17.35 6.80 -14.26
C LEU A 157 -16.97 6.16 -12.92
N LEU A 158 -16.90 4.82 -12.85
CA LEU A 158 -16.46 4.14 -11.63
C LEU A 158 -14.97 4.37 -11.37
N LYS A 159 -14.15 4.38 -12.42
CA LYS A 159 -12.72 4.72 -12.28
C LYS A 159 -12.54 6.14 -11.74
N ASP A 160 -13.27 7.11 -12.26
CA ASP A 160 -13.23 8.50 -11.82
C ASP A 160 -13.66 8.62 -10.34
N ARG A 161 -14.73 7.91 -9.93
CA ARG A 161 -15.16 7.84 -8.52
C ARG A 161 -14.13 7.17 -7.62
N LEU A 162 -13.54 6.06 -8.06
CA LEU A 162 -12.55 5.29 -7.31
C LEU A 162 -11.31 6.13 -6.96
N VAL A 163 -10.86 7.00 -7.88
CA VAL A 163 -9.67 7.83 -7.66
C VAL A 163 -9.98 9.21 -7.06
N ALA A 164 -11.25 9.62 -7.02
CA ALA A 164 -11.66 10.99 -6.69
C ALA A 164 -11.10 11.47 -5.35
N GLU A 165 -11.22 10.66 -4.29
CA GLU A 165 -10.71 11.01 -2.96
C GLU A 165 -9.19 11.19 -2.97
N THR A 166 -8.47 10.35 -3.71
CA THR A 166 -7.00 10.43 -3.80
C THR A 166 -6.57 11.66 -4.59
N VAL A 167 -7.25 11.97 -5.69
CA VAL A 167 -7.00 13.19 -6.47
C VAL A 167 -7.25 14.43 -5.61
N TYR A 168 -8.35 14.45 -4.87
CA TYR A 168 -8.67 15.54 -3.94
C TYR A 168 -7.60 15.69 -2.86
N ALA A 169 -7.19 14.59 -2.22
CA ALA A 169 -6.16 14.57 -1.19
C ALA A 169 -4.82 15.12 -1.71
N VAL A 170 -4.37 14.68 -2.88
CA VAL A 170 -3.14 15.18 -3.53
C VAL A 170 -3.25 16.66 -3.88
N ALA A 171 -4.37 17.10 -4.43
CA ALA A 171 -4.60 18.50 -4.78
C ALA A 171 -4.58 19.41 -3.55
N ALA A 172 -5.14 18.95 -2.42
CA ALA A 172 -5.19 19.70 -1.17
C ALA A 172 -3.80 19.94 -0.56
N ILE A 173 -2.86 19.00 -0.71
CA ILE A 173 -1.52 19.11 -0.12
C ILE A 173 -0.45 19.65 -1.09
N GLY A 174 -0.70 19.58 -2.40
CA GLY A 174 0.35 19.83 -3.41
C GLY A 174 1.01 21.21 -3.32
N GLY A 175 0.21 22.25 -3.05
CA GLY A 175 0.68 23.63 -2.90
C GLY A 175 0.91 24.08 -1.46
N HIS A 176 0.76 23.19 -0.47
CA HIS A 176 0.84 23.58 0.93
C HIS A 176 2.29 23.87 1.35
N ASP A 177 2.53 24.92 2.14
CA ASP A 177 3.87 25.30 2.60
C ASP A 177 4.45 24.27 3.58
N ASN A 178 3.58 23.63 4.38
CA ASN A 178 3.95 22.59 5.33
C ASN A 178 3.05 21.36 5.16
N PRO A 179 3.21 20.58 4.08
CA PRO A 179 2.38 19.40 3.84
C PRO A 179 2.74 18.30 4.85
N PRO A 180 1.83 17.37 5.16
CA PRO A 180 2.15 16.24 6.02
C PRO A 180 3.21 15.34 5.38
N SER A 181 4.07 14.70 6.16
CA SER A 181 4.97 13.67 5.62
C SER A 181 4.22 12.45 5.10
N ARG A 182 3.04 12.19 5.67
CA ARG A 182 2.20 11.03 5.35
C ARG A 182 0.72 11.40 5.37
N HIS A 183 0.01 11.04 4.30
CA HIS A 183 -1.40 11.35 4.15
C HIS A 183 -2.19 10.10 3.75
N ILE A 184 -2.90 9.52 4.72
CA ILE A 184 -3.79 8.38 4.49
C ILE A 184 -5.12 8.89 3.94
N VAL A 185 -5.59 8.28 2.86
CA VAL A 185 -6.81 8.71 2.15
C VAL A 185 -7.96 7.77 2.49
N GLY A 186 -9.14 8.35 2.75
CA GLY A 186 -10.37 7.63 3.00
C GLY A 186 -10.58 7.26 4.48
N HIS A 187 -11.84 7.26 4.91
CA HIS A 187 -12.21 7.00 6.30
C HIS A 187 -11.80 5.59 6.76
N GLU A 188 -12.08 4.57 5.94
CA GLU A 188 -11.76 3.18 6.24
C GLU A 188 -10.25 2.95 6.33
N GLY A 189 -9.49 3.49 5.37
CA GLY A 189 -8.03 3.41 5.37
C GLY A 189 -7.40 4.03 6.63
N VAL A 190 -7.91 5.18 7.06
CA VAL A 190 -7.49 5.81 8.33
C VAL A 190 -7.83 4.91 9.51
N GLY A 191 -9.02 4.33 9.55
CA GLY A 191 -9.43 3.37 10.60
C GLY A 191 -8.48 2.18 10.70
N SER A 192 -8.23 1.48 9.59
CA SER A 192 -7.39 0.28 9.54
C SER A 192 -5.94 0.56 9.93
N VAL A 193 -5.37 1.68 9.47
CA VAL A 193 -3.99 2.03 9.84
C VAL A 193 -3.91 2.41 11.32
N LYS A 194 -4.88 3.16 11.85
CA LYS A 194 -4.92 3.49 13.29
C LYS A 194 -5.01 2.25 14.16
N GLU A 195 -5.85 1.30 13.80
CA GLU A 195 -5.97 0.03 14.51
C GLU A 195 -4.66 -0.75 14.48
N LYS A 196 -4.02 -0.87 13.31
CA LYS A 196 -2.73 -1.57 13.22
C LYS A 196 -1.65 -0.91 14.08
N LEU A 197 -1.53 0.41 14.04
CA LEU A 197 -0.56 1.13 14.86
C LEU A 197 -0.83 0.95 16.36
N LYS A 198 -2.11 0.90 16.75
CA LYS A 198 -2.52 0.60 18.13
C LYS A 198 -2.05 -0.79 18.54
N THR A 199 -2.32 -1.83 17.74
CA THR A 199 -1.89 -3.20 18.01
C THR A 199 -0.37 -3.31 18.14
N VAL A 200 0.39 -2.63 17.25
CA VAL A 200 1.86 -2.63 17.33
C VAL A 200 2.35 -1.97 18.62
N SER A 201 1.69 -0.90 19.08
CA SER A 201 2.02 -0.26 20.35
C SER A 201 1.73 -1.17 21.55
N GLU A 202 0.57 -1.83 21.54
CA GLU A 202 0.17 -2.78 22.58
C GLU A 202 1.14 -3.97 22.66
N GLU A 203 1.50 -4.56 21.51
CA GLU A 203 2.53 -5.62 21.44
C GLU A 203 3.89 -5.12 21.97
N LEU A 204 4.28 -3.89 21.67
CA LEU A 204 5.54 -3.33 22.20
C LEU A 204 5.47 -3.14 23.72
N GLU A 205 4.35 -2.64 24.24
CA GLU A 205 4.13 -2.44 25.67
C GLU A 205 4.15 -3.77 26.44
N ASP A 206 3.51 -4.82 25.90
CA ASP A 206 3.50 -6.16 26.50
C ASP A 206 4.90 -6.78 26.62
N PHE A 207 5.81 -6.43 25.72
CA PHE A 207 7.17 -7.00 25.65
C PHE A 207 8.29 -5.99 25.97
N VAL A 208 7.96 -4.81 26.50
CA VAL A 208 8.96 -3.73 26.71
C VAL A 208 10.05 -4.13 27.70
N GLU A 209 9.70 -4.80 28.80
CA GLU A 209 10.67 -5.21 29.82
C GLU A 209 11.66 -6.24 29.28
N VAL A 210 11.16 -7.25 28.57
CA VAL A 210 12.00 -8.28 27.93
C VAL A 210 12.89 -7.67 26.86
N SER A 211 12.36 -6.72 26.08
CA SER A 211 13.11 -5.99 25.06
C SER A 211 14.21 -5.12 25.67
N ALA A 212 14.02 -4.57 26.88
CA ALA A 212 15.02 -3.76 27.57
C ALA A 212 16.05 -4.59 28.34
N ALA A 213 15.69 -5.81 28.78
CA ALA A 213 16.54 -6.68 29.58
C ALA A 213 17.78 -7.22 28.83
N VAL A 214 17.82 -7.12 27.50
CA VAL A 214 18.98 -7.54 26.69
C VAL A 214 20.11 -6.50 26.64
N ASP A 215 19.94 -5.35 27.29
CA ASP A 215 20.98 -4.32 27.39
C ASP A 215 22.13 -4.82 28.28
N ILE A 216 23.19 -5.35 27.65
CA ILE A 216 24.41 -5.79 28.33
C ILE A 216 25.13 -4.57 28.92
N GLY A 217 25.25 -4.52 30.25
CA GLY A 217 25.98 -3.47 30.99
C GLY A 217 25.14 -2.38 31.63
N LYS A 218 23.81 -2.54 31.72
CA LYS A 218 22.92 -1.59 32.44
C LYS A 218 22.87 -1.76 33.96
N ASP A 219 23.55 -2.76 34.53
CA ASP A 219 23.79 -2.89 35.97
C ASP A 219 25.29 -2.79 36.25
N ASP A 220 25.77 -1.58 36.59
CA ASP A 220 27.00 -1.32 37.38
C ASP A 220 27.10 0.17 37.76
N GLY A 221 26.00 0.79 38.22
CA GLY A 221 25.99 2.23 38.55
C GLY A 221 25.20 2.66 39.79
N ALA A 222 24.47 1.74 40.43
CA ALA A 222 23.65 2.04 41.60
C ALA A 222 24.26 1.53 42.92
N ALA A 223 25.59 1.49 43.07
CA ALA A 223 26.25 1.32 44.37
C ALA A 223 27.77 1.56 44.29
N ALA A 224 28.22 2.81 44.25
CA ALA A 224 29.56 3.14 44.72
C ALA A 224 29.48 4.42 45.55
N VAL A 225 29.05 4.22 46.80
CA VAL A 225 29.31 5.11 47.91
C VAL A 225 30.83 5.27 48.01
N ILE A 226 31.34 6.44 47.65
CA ILE A 226 32.56 6.98 48.25
C ILE A 226 32.30 8.46 48.53
N GLY A 227 31.81 8.74 49.73
CA GLY A 227 32.30 9.90 50.47
C GLY A 227 33.44 9.45 51.40
N PRO A 228 34.13 10.35 52.10
CA PRO A 228 33.98 11.80 52.13
C PRO A 228 34.96 12.56 51.22
#